data_AF-A0A167HZP4-F1
#
_entry.id   AF-A0A167HZP4-F1
#
_cell.length_a   1.000
_cell.length_b   1.000
_cell.length_c   1.000
_cell.angle_alpha   90.00
_cell.angle_beta   90.00
_cell.angle_gamma   90.00
#
_symmetry.space_group_name_H-M   'P 1'
#
loop_
_entity.id
_entity.type
_entity.pdbx_description
1 polymer ?
#
loop_
_entity_poly.entity_id
_entity_poly.type
_entity_poly.pdbx_seq_one_letter_code
_entity_poly.pdbx_strand_id
1 'polypeptide(L)'
;MFKTQLKTLTLAILCGSLFTGCGGKGGTKSPSIDLNNKNTNTTPAQNNGQTGSQNPDTGNSSDSKDNADSTPPVDTDQNRYARRGRVIDGYVKGATVWLDLNSNAKKDENEPFAISTDKGSYELELTEDQALCAAYAPTYVDVPVGAIDEDLGEVTKAYQMVLPPSFTTPDDEELQHITPLTTVLWQSLYKTDEFKDATCAQVIADNKLRSQLQIVLSESIRQVVTHFNISEEQLFSDYIESGDESLKKLAESIVKGLQASVEKYLTLAKEYLDAHEIRVLHYKDTPPAQPQSEELVWYRSIHISNKNHQTIVDETVRMDENLEEVLFVHYDRKITTQPWGDGHQYSRHVDMVKNTSEDLGYCHHSEILDIHIGDITYRLDNYKSVDRASHDEMCDGKVDFSDAPYRGLSVSYDKGNVHYYTSITQDKESKNDLADWVNLADKPNLLDILVLTYYFVQSGHEFDKDITIPFYSWEKRITDDSGDNRVTTYKYSDGTWKRDTYRDDGTYITHCSIDGETWEACVN
;
A
#
# COMPACT_ATOMS: atom_id res chain seq x y z
N MET A 1 -8.83 -5.61 -36.31
CA MET A 1 -7.68 -4.79 -35.87
C MET A 1 -7.99 -4.32 -34.47
N PHE A 2 -7.40 -5.01 -33.49
CA PHE A 2 -7.55 -4.77 -32.06
C PHE A 2 -6.82 -3.49 -31.65
N LYS A 3 -7.48 -2.61 -30.91
CA LYS A 3 -6.88 -1.68 -29.93
C LYS A 3 -8.01 -1.13 -29.05
N THR A 4 -8.23 -1.84 -27.96
CA THR A 4 -8.98 -1.44 -26.77
C THR A 4 -7.99 -1.35 -25.62
N GLN A 5 -8.37 -0.65 -24.54
CA GLN A 5 -7.71 -0.47 -23.23
C GLN A 5 -7.11 0.93 -23.03
N LEU A 6 -7.78 1.74 -22.22
CA LEU A 6 -7.33 2.00 -20.85
C LEU A 6 -8.55 2.55 -20.08
N LYS A 7 -9.06 1.75 -19.15
CA LYS A 7 -10.14 2.15 -18.24
C LYS A 7 -9.53 2.82 -17.02
N THR A 8 -10.24 3.85 -16.59
CA THR A 8 -10.11 4.77 -15.47
C THR A 8 -9.74 4.14 -14.12
N LEU A 9 -8.74 4.76 -13.49
CA LEU A 9 -8.29 4.60 -12.11
C LEU A 9 -9.34 5.20 -11.17
N THR A 10 -9.90 4.40 -10.26
CA THR A 10 -10.87 4.87 -9.25
C THR A 10 -10.17 4.94 -7.91
N LEU A 11 -10.18 6.15 -7.34
CA LEU A 11 -9.54 6.58 -6.11
C LEU A 11 -9.77 5.60 -4.93
N ALA A 12 -8.69 4.96 -4.49
CA ALA A 12 -8.60 4.19 -3.26
C ALA A 12 -8.84 5.08 -2.02
N ILE A 13 -9.94 4.84 -1.29
CA ILE A 13 -10.06 5.18 0.13
C ILE A 13 -10.42 3.90 0.86
N LEU A 14 -9.41 3.08 1.14
CA LEU A 14 -9.44 2.01 2.15
C LEU A 14 -8.05 1.39 2.35
N CYS A 15 -7.04 2.22 2.67
CA CYS A 15 -5.74 1.75 3.17
C CYS A 15 -5.06 2.78 4.11
N GLY A 16 -5.84 3.46 4.96
CA GLY A 16 -5.28 4.26 6.07
C GLY A 16 -4.96 3.45 7.33
N SER A 17 -5.56 2.26 7.50
CA SER A 17 -5.56 1.56 8.79
C SER A 17 -4.32 0.73 9.12
N LEU A 18 -3.22 0.83 8.34
CA LEU A 18 -1.96 0.18 8.71
C LEU A 18 -0.91 1.14 9.29
N PHE A 19 -0.98 2.46 9.09
CA PHE A 19 -0.02 3.41 9.70
C PHE A 19 -0.55 4.82 10.02
N THR A 20 -1.86 5.10 9.98
CA THR A 20 -2.35 6.44 10.37
C THR A 20 -2.57 6.56 11.87
N GLY A 21 -1.49 6.82 12.62
CA GLY A 21 -1.56 7.44 13.94
C GLY A 21 -2.05 8.89 13.83
N CYS A 22 -3.16 9.19 14.50
CA CYS A 22 -3.77 10.52 14.51
C CYS A 22 -3.03 11.44 15.51
N GLY A 23 -2.26 12.42 14.98
CA GLY A 23 -2.10 13.80 15.48
C GLY A 23 -1.31 14.11 16.78
N GLY A 24 -0.27 14.95 16.65
CA GLY A 24 0.16 15.86 17.74
C GLY A 24 1.61 16.38 17.75
N LYS A 25 1.85 17.55 17.13
CA LYS A 25 2.91 18.57 17.39
C LYS A 25 4.20 18.20 18.15
N GLY A 26 5.35 18.49 17.53
CA GLY A 26 6.58 18.82 18.27
C GLY A 26 7.84 18.76 17.40
N GLY A 27 8.34 19.90 16.94
CA GLY A 27 9.46 19.97 16.00
C GLY A 27 10.80 19.54 16.58
N THR A 28 11.69 19.05 15.70
CA THR A 28 13.14 19.29 15.80
C THR A 28 13.79 19.10 14.43
N LYS A 29 14.64 20.08 14.11
CA LYS A 29 15.49 20.30 12.95
C LYS A 29 15.96 19.03 12.20
N SER A 30 15.68 18.97 10.90
CA SER A 30 16.49 18.20 9.94
C SER A 30 17.73 18.99 9.52
N PRO A 31 18.90 18.35 9.36
CA PRO A 31 20.07 18.97 8.74
C PRO A 31 19.92 19.00 7.21
N SER A 32 20.19 20.18 6.63
CA SER A 32 20.28 20.41 5.20
C SER A 32 21.54 19.77 4.60
N ILE A 33 21.39 18.90 3.60
CA ILE A 33 22.49 18.45 2.74
C ILE A 33 22.55 19.39 1.53
N ASP A 34 23.59 20.22 1.50
CA ASP A 34 23.96 21.06 0.35
C ASP A 34 24.64 20.19 -0.73
N LEU A 35 23.98 20.02 -1.87
CA LEU A 35 24.61 19.47 -3.08
C LEU A 35 25.29 20.60 -3.85
N ASN A 36 26.55 20.91 -3.48
CA ASN A 36 27.41 21.76 -4.30
C ASN A 36 28.39 20.91 -5.13
N ASN A 37 28.06 20.82 -6.41
CA ASN A 37 28.85 20.24 -7.48
C ASN A 37 30.07 21.12 -7.79
N LYS A 38 31.29 20.60 -7.55
CA LYS A 38 32.52 21.11 -8.18
C LYS A 38 33.34 19.96 -8.75
N ASN A 39 33.18 19.81 -10.06
CA ASN A 39 34.13 19.20 -10.99
C ASN A 39 35.58 19.66 -10.74
N THR A 40 36.50 18.69 -10.63
CA THR A 40 37.85 18.82 -11.22
C THR A 40 38.30 17.47 -11.79
N ASN A 41 38.35 17.42 -13.12
CA ASN A 41 39.02 16.40 -13.91
C ASN A 41 40.53 16.36 -13.62
N THR A 42 41.13 15.16 -13.54
CA THR A 42 42.50 14.92 -14.00
C THR A 42 42.68 13.49 -14.49
N THR A 43 43.08 13.39 -15.76
CA THR A 43 43.40 12.23 -16.59
C THR A 43 44.65 11.46 -16.10
N PRO A 44 44.76 10.13 -16.27
CA PRO A 44 46.03 9.43 -16.17
C PRO A 44 46.75 9.41 -17.51
N ALA A 45 47.99 9.90 -17.53
CA ALA A 45 48.92 9.80 -18.65
C ALA A 45 49.59 8.42 -18.67
N GLN A 46 49.68 7.84 -19.87
CA GLN A 46 50.54 6.72 -20.20
C GLN A 46 52.02 7.09 -20.03
N ASN A 47 52.85 6.14 -19.58
CA ASN A 47 54.15 5.96 -20.24
C ASN A 47 54.71 4.55 -20.12
N ASN A 48 55.31 4.15 -21.24
CA ASN A 48 55.90 2.86 -21.59
C ASN A 48 57.36 2.77 -21.09
N GLY A 49 57.88 1.58 -20.82
CA GLY A 49 59.29 1.41 -20.44
C GLY A 49 59.80 -0.03 -20.37
N GLN A 50 60.44 -0.45 -21.46
CA GLN A 50 61.00 -1.76 -21.84
C GLN A 50 62.13 -2.36 -20.97
N THR A 51 62.07 -3.70 -20.84
CA THR A 51 63.14 -4.75 -20.96
C THR A 51 64.54 -4.59 -20.34
N GLY A 52 64.95 -5.64 -19.60
CA GLY A 52 66.35 -6.02 -19.37
C GLY A 52 66.47 -7.42 -18.76
N SER A 53 67.08 -8.36 -19.49
CA SER A 53 67.31 -9.77 -19.12
C SER A 53 68.72 -9.95 -18.54
N GLN A 54 68.90 -10.77 -17.49
CA GLN A 54 70.07 -11.64 -17.28
C GLN A 54 69.86 -12.67 -16.13
N ASN A 55 70.32 -13.89 -16.39
CA ASN A 55 70.24 -15.15 -15.61
C ASN A 55 71.59 -15.38 -14.84
N PRO A 56 71.87 -16.54 -14.24
CA PRO A 56 71.28 -17.29 -13.12
C PRO A 56 72.23 -17.39 -11.90
N ASP A 57 71.75 -17.72 -10.69
CA ASP A 57 72.54 -18.60 -9.81
C ASP A 57 71.70 -19.34 -8.75
N THR A 58 72.27 -20.48 -8.37
CA THR A 58 71.76 -21.65 -7.67
C THR A 58 71.70 -21.51 -6.14
N GLY A 59 70.75 -22.21 -5.50
CA GLY A 59 70.68 -22.31 -4.04
C GLY A 59 69.47 -23.09 -3.53
N ASN A 60 69.64 -24.39 -3.33
CA ASN A 60 68.68 -25.35 -2.78
C ASN A 60 68.55 -25.21 -1.25
N SER A 61 67.34 -25.27 -0.67
CA SER A 61 66.97 -26.19 0.45
C SER A 61 65.57 -25.90 1.04
N SER A 62 64.70 -26.91 0.91
CA SER A 62 63.77 -27.52 1.89
C SER A 62 62.55 -26.78 2.49
N ASP A 63 61.43 -27.51 2.39
CA ASP A 63 60.29 -27.67 3.30
C ASP A 63 59.16 -26.62 3.35
N SER A 64 58.04 -26.92 2.67
CA SER A 64 56.91 -27.63 3.32
C SER A 64 55.74 -27.82 2.37
N LYS A 65 55.06 -28.95 2.57
CA LYS A 65 53.84 -29.38 1.89
C LYS A 65 52.70 -28.39 2.19
N ASP A 66 51.90 -28.06 1.18
CA ASP A 66 50.45 -27.98 1.36
C ASP A 66 49.72 -28.35 0.08
N ASN A 67 48.69 -29.17 0.30
CA ASN A 67 47.91 -29.91 -0.67
C ASN A 67 46.81 -28.96 -1.19
N ALA A 68 46.96 -28.43 -2.41
CA ALA A 68 45.93 -27.61 -3.03
C ALA A 68 44.76 -28.51 -3.44
N ASP A 69 43.69 -28.38 -2.66
CA ASP A 69 42.35 -28.89 -2.89
C ASP A 69 41.87 -28.50 -4.28
N SER A 70 41.60 -29.50 -5.11
CA SER A 70 41.06 -29.33 -6.44
C SER A 70 39.56 -29.07 -6.36
N THR A 71 39.16 -27.81 -6.19
CA THR A 71 37.79 -27.41 -6.55
C THR A 71 37.63 -27.55 -8.07
N PRO A 72 36.58 -28.24 -8.55
CA PRO A 72 36.28 -28.28 -9.98
C PRO A 72 35.99 -26.84 -10.46
N PRO A 73 36.32 -26.49 -11.72
CA PRO A 73 35.92 -25.20 -12.26
C PRO A 73 34.39 -25.13 -12.25
N VAL A 74 33.85 -24.09 -11.60
CA VAL A 74 32.45 -23.70 -11.75
C VAL A 74 32.21 -23.45 -13.24
N ASP A 75 31.29 -24.19 -13.84
CA ASP A 75 30.87 -23.96 -15.22
C ASP A 75 30.07 -22.65 -15.26
N THR A 76 30.70 -21.58 -15.73
CA THR A 76 30.24 -20.19 -15.56
C THR A 76 29.10 -19.78 -16.48
N ASP A 77 28.72 -20.60 -17.47
CA ASP A 77 27.69 -20.22 -18.45
C ASP A 77 26.25 -20.54 -18.00
N GLN A 78 26.05 -21.54 -17.12
CA GLN A 78 24.71 -21.91 -16.60
C GLN A 78 24.25 -21.01 -15.43
N ASN A 79 25.19 -20.42 -14.69
CA ASN A 79 24.90 -19.70 -13.44
C ASN A 79 24.97 -18.18 -13.54
N ARG A 80 25.16 -17.63 -14.74
CA ARG A 80 25.32 -16.17 -14.98
C ARG A 80 24.14 -15.35 -14.48
N TYR A 81 22.94 -15.90 -14.52
CA TYR A 81 21.68 -15.22 -14.19
C TYR A 81 21.00 -15.77 -12.94
N ALA A 82 21.66 -16.66 -12.20
CA ALA A 82 21.08 -17.25 -11.01
C ALA A 82 20.99 -16.24 -9.86
N ARG A 83 19.84 -16.19 -9.17
CA ARG A 83 19.70 -15.47 -7.90
C ARG A 83 19.90 -16.42 -6.74
N ARG A 84 20.64 -15.97 -5.74
CA ARG A 84 20.93 -16.74 -4.53
C ARG A 84 20.48 -15.95 -3.32
N GLY A 85 19.93 -16.66 -2.35
CA GLY A 85 19.46 -16.10 -1.11
C GLY A 85 19.08 -17.20 -0.14
N ARG A 86 18.36 -16.81 0.92
CA ARG A 86 17.89 -17.73 1.95
C ARG A 86 16.43 -17.45 2.28
N VAL A 87 15.70 -18.51 2.61
CA VAL A 87 14.37 -18.42 3.20
C VAL A 87 14.55 -18.46 4.72
N ILE A 88 14.29 -17.35 5.40
CA ILE A 88 14.64 -17.16 6.82
C ILE A 88 13.37 -16.89 7.63
N ASP A 89 12.92 -17.90 8.37
CA ASP A 89 11.98 -17.81 9.51
C ASP A 89 12.75 -18.33 10.73
N GLY A 90 13.04 -19.64 10.71
CA GLY A 90 14.17 -20.29 11.36
C GLY A 90 14.97 -21.14 10.36
N TYR A 91 15.45 -20.55 9.25
CA TYR A 91 15.92 -21.24 8.04
C TYR A 91 14.98 -22.36 7.54
N VAL A 92 14.25 -22.10 6.46
CA VAL A 92 13.22 -23.03 6.00
C VAL A 92 13.72 -23.88 4.84
N LYS A 93 13.80 -25.20 5.05
CA LYS A 93 14.11 -26.22 4.04
C LYS A 93 12.85 -26.84 3.44
N GLY A 94 12.81 -27.00 2.13
CA GLY A 94 11.70 -27.62 1.40
C GLY A 94 10.58 -26.63 0.99
N ALA A 95 10.83 -25.33 1.07
CA ALA A 95 9.92 -24.31 0.56
C ALA A 95 10.13 -24.09 -0.94
N THR A 96 9.07 -23.70 -1.66
CA THR A 96 9.14 -23.41 -3.09
C THR A 96 9.31 -21.91 -3.31
N VAL A 97 10.48 -21.50 -3.81
CA VAL A 97 10.80 -20.10 -4.16
C VAL A 97 10.49 -19.89 -5.63
N TRP A 98 9.78 -18.81 -6.00
CA TRP A 98 9.43 -18.54 -7.39
C TRP A 98 9.28 -17.03 -7.67
N LEU A 99 9.49 -16.63 -8.92
CA LEU A 99 9.39 -15.22 -9.36
C LEU A 99 8.04 -14.96 -10.02
N ASP A 100 7.25 -14.03 -9.48
CA ASP A 100 5.93 -13.66 -10.00
C ASP A 100 6.06 -12.65 -11.14
N LEU A 101 6.06 -13.15 -12.37
CA LEU A 101 6.34 -12.34 -13.56
C LEU A 101 5.12 -11.50 -13.98
N ASN A 102 3.92 -11.93 -13.61
CA ASN A 102 2.66 -11.33 -14.05
C ASN A 102 1.84 -10.67 -12.91
N SER A 103 2.39 -10.58 -11.70
CA SER A 103 1.81 -9.90 -10.54
C SER A 103 0.46 -10.50 -10.12
N ASN A 104 0.26 -11.81 -10.29
CA ASN A 104 -0.99 -12.48 -9.93
C ASN A 104 -0.93 -13.22 -8.58
N ALA A 105 0.22 -13.21 -7.91
CA ALA A 105 0.49 -13.89 -6.64
C ALA A 105 0.21 -15.41 -6.68
N LYS A 106 0.34 -16.04 -7.85
CA LYS A 106 0.16 -17.48 -8.06
C LYS A 106 1.24 -18.01 -8.97
N LYS A 107 1.92 -19.06 -8.51
CA LYS A 107 2.91 -19.77 -9.31
C LYS A 107 2.31 -20.33 -10.59
N ASP A 108 2.66 -19.73 -11.73
CA ASP A 108 2.25 -20.18 -13.05
C ASP A 108 3.28 -21.13 -13.69
N GLU A 109 2.87 -21.84 -14.75
CA GLU A 109 3.73 -22.82 -15.44
C GLU A 109 5.00 -22.21 -16.05
N ASN A 110 4.96 -20.93 -16.42
CA ASN A 110 6.05 -20.21 -17.08
C ASN A 110 6.97 -19.44 -16.11
N GLU A 111 6.77 -19.60 -14.81
CA GLU A 111 7.55 -18.89 -13.79
C GLU A 111 8.70 -19.73 -13.27
N PRO A 112 9.91 -19.14 -13.16
CA PRO A 112 11.07 -19.86 -12.66
C PRO A 112 10.87 -20.15 -11.18
N PHE A 113 11.32 -21.33 -10.74
CA PHE A 113 11.23 -21.73 -9.34
C PHE A 113 12.41 -22.58 -8.89
N ALA A 114 12.65 -22.61 -7.59
CA ALA A 114 13.63 -23.44 -6.90
C ALA A 114 13.04 -23.97 -5.59
N ILE A 115 13.66 -25.02 -5.04
CA ILE A 115 13.33 -25.53 -3.72
C ILE A 115 14.43 -25.12 -2.74
N SER A 116 14.05 -24.54 -1.61
CA SER A 116 15.01 -24.19 -0.57
C SER A 116 15.62 -25.46 0.05
N THR A 117 16.91 -25.40 0.32
CA THR A 117 17.73 -26.51 0.80
C THR A 117 18.20 -26.24 2.23
N ASP A 118 19.33 -26.82 2.63
CA ASP A 118 19.88 -26.65 3.98
C ASP A 118 20.16 -25.16 4.26
N LYS A 119 19.90 -24.73 5.51
CA LYS A 119 19.95 -23.32 5.94
C LYS A 119 19.05 -22.40 5.10
N GLY A 120 17.96 -22.94 4.58
CA GLY A 120 17.03 -22.22 3.71
C GLY A 120 17.62 -21.73 2.39
N SER A 121 18.80 -22.20 2.00
CA SER A 121 19.51 -21.71 0.80
C SER A 121 18.73 -22.05 -0.47
N TYR A 122 18.57 -21.09 -1.37
CA TYR A 122 17.99 -21.33 -2.69
C TYR A 122 18.88 -20.77 -3.79
N GLU A 123 18.84 -21.42 -4.96
CA GLU A 123 19.44 -20.93 -6.19
C GLU A 123 18.36 -20.95 -7.27
N LEU A 124 17.89 -19.77 -7.65
CA LEU A 124 16.85 -19.59 -8.65
C LEU A 124 17.50 -19.32 -10.00
N GLU A 125 17.56 -20.35 -10.84
CA GLU A 125 18.07 -20.25 -12.20
C GLU A 125 17.10 -19.46 -13.09
N LEU A 126 17.62 -18.44 -13.77
CA LEU A 126 16.85 -17.57 -14.64
C LEU A 126 17.38 -17.64 -16.07
N THR A 127 16.47 -17.57 -17.03
CA THR A 127 16.83 -17.21 -18.40
C THR A 127 17.27 -15.74 -18.46
N GLU A 128 17.94 -15.33 -19.53
CA GLU A 128 18.34 -13.95 -19.75
C GLU A 128 17.15 -12.96 -19.66
N ASP A 129 16.01 -13.32 -20.26
CA ASP A 129 14.79 -12.50 -20.22
C ASP A 129 14.21 -12.41 -18.79
N GLN A 130 14.21 -13.52 -18.04
CA GLN A 130 13.75 -13.53 -16.65
C GLN A 130 14.70 -12.76 -15.71
N ALA A 131 16.00 -12.76 -16.01
CA ALA A 131 16.99 -12.00 -15.25
C ALA A 131 16.73 -10.48 -15.34
N LEU A 132 16.23 -10.01 -16.49
CA LEU A 132 15.78 -8.61 -16.63
C LEU A 132 14.58 -8.30 -15.72
N CYS A 133 13.75 -9.30 -15.42
CA CYS A 133 12.60 -9.18 -14.53
C CYS A 133 12.94 -9.28 -13.04
N ALA A 134 14.05 -9.91 -12.67
CA ALA A 134 14.40 -10.20 -11.28
C ALA A 134 14.33 -8.98 -10.35
N ALA A 135 14.77 -7.81 -10.82
CA ALA A 135 14.74 -6.58 -10.03
C ALA A 135 13.34 -5.95 -9.91
N TYR A 136 12.39 -6.34 -10.77
CA TYR A 136 11.08 -5.67 -10.93
C TYR A 136 9.89 -6.54 -10.58
N ALA A 137 10.09 -7.84 -10.38
CA ALA A 137 9.07 -8.79 -9.96
C ALA A 137 9.31 -9.25 -8.50
N PRO A 138 8.24 -9.40 -7.70
CA PRO A 138 8.35 -9.95 -6.35
C PRO A 138 8.73 -11.44 -6.42
N THR A 139 9.48 -11.89 -5.42
CA THR A 139 9.84 -13.31 -5.26
C THR A 139 9.03 -13.90 -4.12
N TYR A 140 8.20 -14.88 -4.43
CA TYR A 140 7.33 -15.56 -3.49
C TYR A 140 7.98 -16.85 -2.98
N VAL A 141 7.59 -17.24 -1.77
CA VAL A 141 7.98 -18.50 -1.15
C VAL A 141 6.73 -19.16 -0.60
N ASP A 142 6.37 -20.30 -1.15
CA ASP A 142 5.36 -21.17 -0.59
C ASP A 142 6.02 -22.11 0.41
N VAL A 143 5.66 -21.98 1.69
CA VAL A 143 6.11 -22.88 2.77
C VAL A 143 5.00 -23.91 3.02
N PRO A 144 5.12 -25.14 2.48
CA PRO A 144 4.09 -26.16 2.64
C PRO A 144 4.17 -26.84 4.02
N VAL A 145 3.09 -27.53 4.38
CA VAL A 145 3.14 -28.52 5.46
C VAL A 145 4.18 -29.58 5.13
N GLY A 146 5.05 -29.91 6.09
CA GLY A 146 6.15 -30.85 5.92
C GLY A 146 7.48 -30.22 5.48
N ALA A 147 7.52 -28.91 5.21
CA ALA A 147 8.78 -28.16 5.21
C ALA A 147 9.42 -28.19 6.61
N ILE A 148 10.74 -27.98 6.70
CA ILE A 148 11.46 -27.97 7.97
C ILE A 148 11.95 -26.56 8.25
N ASP A 149 11.46 -25.98 9.33
CA ASP A 149 12.07 -24.84 10.00
C ASP A 149 13.16 -25.37 10.94
N GLU A 150 14.41 -24.95 10.80
CA GLU A 150 15.53 -25.45 11.61
C GLU A 150 15.45 -25.03 13.09
N ASP A 151 14.69 -23.97 13.42
CA ASP A 151 14.47 -23.53 14.80
C ASP A 151 13.26 -24.23 15.45
N LEU A 152 12.15 -24.34 14.72
CA LEU A 152 10.85 -24.81 15.24
C LEU A 152 10.50 -26.25 14.86
N GLY A 153 11.22 -26.85 13.92
CA GLY A 153 11.00 -28.19 13.39
C GLY A 153 10.04 -28.23 12.20
N GLU A 154 9.27 -29.30 12.07
CA GLU A 154 8.36 -29.46 10.93
C GLU A 154 7.24 -28.41 10.91
N VAL A 155 7.05 -27.76 9.76
CA VAL A 155 5.96 -26.80 9.53
C VAL A 155 4.63 -27.55 9.47
N THR A 156 3.74 -27.22 10.41
CA THR A 156 2.42 -27.86 10.54
C THR A 156 1.28 -27.07 9.90
N LYS A 157 1.52 -25.79 9.58
CA LYS A 157 0.57 -24.89 8.91
C LYS A 157 1.27 -24.19 7.75
N ALA A 158 0.71 -24.31 6.55
CA ALA A 158 1.29 -23.65 5.39
C ALA A 158 1.13 -22.13 5.47
N TYR A 159 2.12 -21.40 4.96
CA TYR A 159 2.12 -19.95 4.84
C TYR A 159 2.96 -19.54 3.63
N GLN A 160 2.89 -18.26 3.28
CA GLN A 160 3.63 -17.71 2.16
C GLN A 160 4.45 -16.50 2.64
N MET A 161 5.67 -16.39 2.14
CA MET A 161 6.54 -15.23 2.36
C MET A 161 6.90 -14.59 1.02
N VAL A 162 7.22 -13.30 1.04
CA VAL A 162 7.48 -12.53 -0.19
C VAL A 162 8.62 -11.55 0.03
N LEU A 163 9.56 -11.54 -0.91
CA LEU A 163 10.53 -10.47 -1.08
C LEU A 163 10.02 -9.51 -2.17
N PRO A 164 9.81 -8.22 -1.86
CA PRO A 164 9.40 -7.23 -2.86
C PRO A 164 10.47 -7.06 -3.95
N PRO A 165 10.12 -6.46 -5.11
CA PRO A 165 11.10 -6.09 -6.10
C PRO A 165 12.15 -5.14 -5.52
N SER A 166 13.44 -5.34 -5.83
CA SER A 166 14.53 -4.52 -5.30
C SER A 166 14.75 -3.22 -6.08
N PHE A 167 14.34 -3.18 -7.36
CA PHE A 167 14.62 -2.13 -8.35
C PHE A 167 16.11 -1.76 -8.50
N THR A 168 17.00 -2.56 -7.92
CA THR A 168 18.46 -2.47 -7.97
C THR A 168 19.01 -3.77 -8.55
N THR A 169 20.22 -3.71 -9.11
CA THR A 169 20.87 -4.89 -9.69
C THR A 169 21.03 -5.99 -8.63
N PRO A 170 20.57 -7.21 -8.90
CA PRO A 170 20.43 -8.29 -7.90
C PRO A 170 21.76 -8.92 -7.44
N ASP A 171 22.89 -8.24 -7.57
CA ASP A 171 24.22 -8.78 -7.27
C ASP A 171 24.52 -8.86 -5.76
N ASP A 172 23.69 -8.23 -4.93
CA ASP A 172 23.80 -8.27 -3.47
C ASP A 172 22.93 -9.40 -2.91
N GLU A 173 23.55 -10.49 -2.48
CA GLU A 173 22.86 -11.66 -1.89
C GLU A 173 22.13 -11.30 -0.58
N GLU A 174 22.57 -10.28 0.17
CA GLU A 174 21.91 -9.86 1.41
C GLU A 174 20.51 -9.29 1.12
N LEU A 175 20.33 -8.64 -0.03
CA LEU A 175 19.02 -8.13 -0.47
C LEU A 175 18.12 -9.21 -1.08
N GLN A 176 18.57 -10.47 -1.12
CA GLN A 176 17.82 -11.61 -1.67
C GLN A 176 17.26 -12.54 -0.61
N HIS A 177 17.46 -12.24 0.67
CA HIS A 177 16.86 -13.01 1.74
C HIS A 177 15.35 -12.77 1.80
N ILE A 178 14.59 -13.86 1.89
CA ILE A 178 13.13 -13.82 1.95
C ILE A 178 12.75 -14.16 3.38
N THR A 179 12.17 -13.19 4.07
CA THR A 179 11.89 -13.24 5.50
C THR A 179 10.45 -12.81 5.81
N PRO A 180 9.93 -13.11 7.02
CA PRO A 180 8.65 -12.57 7.47
C PRO A 180 8.62 -11.04 7.42
N LEU A 181 9.75 -10.37 7.65
CA LEU A 181 9.86 -8.91 7.60
C LEU A 181 9.70 -8.37 6.17
N THR A 182 10.38 -8.98 5.20
CA THR A 182 10.19 -8.64 3.78
C THR A 182 8.75 -8.87 3.32
N THR A 183 8.07 -9.86 3.92
CA THR A 183 6.66 -10.15 3.65
C THR A 183 5.75 -9.05 4.17
N VAL A 184 6.02 -8.50 5.36
CA VAL A 184 5.26 -7.35 5.87
C VAL A 184 5.46 -6.10 5.00
N LEU A 185 6.70 -5.88 4.52
CA LEU A 185 6.96 -4.83 3.54
C LEU A 185 6.16 -5.06 2.25
N TRP A 186 6.12 -6.28 1.72
CA TRP A 186 5.28 -6.56 0.56
C TRP A 186 3.79 -6.32 0.84
N GLN A 187 3.32 -6.65 2.05
CA GLN A 187 1.93 -6.45 2.47
C GLN A 187 1.50 -4.98 2.56
N SER A 188 2.42 -4.07 2.84
CA SER A 188 2.16 -2.62 2.77
C SER A 188 2.18 -2.10 1.32
N LEU A 189 2.80 -2.82 0.39
CA LEU A 189 2.98 -2.40 -1.01
C LEU A 189 1.92 -2.91 -1.97
N TYR A 190 1.62 -4.22 -1.99
CA TYR A 190 0.80 -4.83 -3.04
C TYR A 190 -0.63 -4.27 -3.11
N LYS A 191 -1.05 -3.54 -2.07
CA LYS A 191 -2.36 -2.89 -1.97
C LYS A 191 -2.43 -1.53 -2.63
N THR A 192 -1.31 -0.95 -3.01
CA THR A 192 -1.26 0.32 -3.74
C THR A 192 -1.71 0.09 -5.19
N ASP A 193 -2.49 1.01 -5.74
CA ASP A 193 -2.99 0.90 -7.12
C ASP A 193 -1.83 0.85 -8.13
N GLU A 194 -0.69 1.42 -7.76
CA GLU A 194 0.55 1.45 -8.53
C GLU A 194 1.18 0.06 -8.66
N PHE A 195 1.30 -0.70 -7.56
CA PHE A 195 1.87 -2.06 -7.59
C PHE A 195 0.86 -3.12 -8.03
N LYS A 196 -0.42 -2.86 -7.80
CA LYS A 196 -1.50 -3.77 -8.18
C LYS A 196 -1.51 -3.98 -9.70
N ASP A 197 -1.42 -5.23 -10.13
CA ASP A 197 -1.40 -5.65 -11.54
C ASP A 197 -0.17 -5.17 -12.36
N ALA A 198 0.85 -4.58 -11.74
CA ALA A 198 2.07 -4.15 -12.41
C ALA A 198 2.97 -5.35 -12.75
N THR A 199 2.86 -5.86 -13.98
CA THR A 199 3.70 -6.96 -14.48
C THR A 199 5.14 -6.51 -14.71
N CYS A 200 6.10 -7.44 -14.64
CA CYS A 200 7.49 -7.15 -14.95
C CYS A 200 7.64 -6.42 -16.31
N ALA A 201 6.97 -6.93 -17.35
CA ALA A 201 7.09 -6.38 -18.70
C ALA A 201 6.65 -4.92 -18.78
N GLN A 202 5.60 -4.53 -18.03
CA GLN A 202 5.16 -3.14 -17.94
C GLN A 202 6.19 -2.28 -17.23
N VAL A 203 6.75 -2.74 -16.10
CA VAL A 203 7.76 -2.00 -15.33
C VAL A 203 9.06 -1.81 -16.11
N ILE A 204 9.47 -2.79 -16.93
CA ILE A 204 10.63 -2.65 -17.83
C ILE A 204 10.35 -1.64 -18.96
N ALA A 205 9.14 -1.66 -19.53
CA ALA A 205 8.80 -0.80 -20.66
C ALA A 205 8.57 0.67 -20.25
N ASP A 206 8.16 0.91 -19.01
CA ASP A 206 7.71 2.21 -18.53
C ASP A 206 8.60 2.74 -17.40
N ASN A 207 9.47 3.71 -17.72
CA ASN A 207 10.34 4.36 -16.74
C ASN A 207 9.54 5.19 -15.73
N LYS A 208 8.37 5.73 -16.11
CA LYS A 208 7.50 6.52 -15.24
C LYS A 208 6.95 5.61 -14.14
N LEU A 209 6.35 4.49 -14.57
CA LEU A 209 5.85 3.45 -13.67
C LEU A 209 6.97 2.92 -12.76
N ARG A 210 8.14 2.57 -13.32
CA ARG A 210 9.25 2.04 -12.52
C ARG A 210 9.63 2.97 -11.39
N SER A 211 9.75 4.25 -11.67
CA SER A 211 10.18 5.19 -10.66
C SER A 211 9.06 5.51 -9.66
N GLN A 212 7.78 5.46 -10.08
CA GLN A 212 6.60 5.48 -9.17
C GLN A 212 6.68 4.37 -8.14
N LEU A 213 6.93 3.15 -8.61
CA LEU A 213 7.04 1.98 -7.75
C LEU A 213 8.23 2.07 -6.79
N GLN A 214 9.35 2.65 -7.21
CA GLN A 214 10.52 2.85 -6.34
C GLN A 214 10.22 3.77 -5.15
N ILE A 215 9.45 4.84 -5.34
CA ILE A 215 9.08 5.74 -4.24
C ILE A 215 8.11 5.07 -3.29
N VAL A 216 7.10 4.40 -3.84
CA VAL A 216 6.11 3.68 -3.05
C VAL A 216 6.83 2.61 -2.21
N LEU A 217 7.82 1.91 -2.79
CA LEU A 217 8.73 1.03 -2.04
C LEU A 217 9.48 1.76 -0.93
N SER A 218 10.14 2.90 -1.20
CA SER A 218 10.88 3.66 -0.18
C SER A 218 10.00 4.17 0.96
N GLU A 219 8.79 4.67 0.66
CA GLU A 219 7.85 5.11 1.69
C GLU A 219 7.34 3.93 2.53
N SER A 220 7.07 2.78 1.91
CA SER A 220 6.68 1.58 2.65
C SER A 220 7.81 1.04 3.52
N ILE A 221 9.06 1.08 3.05
CA ILE A 221 10.23 0.76 3.88
C ILE A 221 10.24 1.68 5.12
N ARG A 222 10.11 3.00 4.93
CA ARG A 222 10.09 3.97 6.04
C ARG A 222 8.97 3.68 7.04
N GLN A 223 7.78 3.32 6.56
CA GLN A 223 6.63 2.99 7.40
C GLN A 223 6.88 1.74 8.23
N VAL A 224 7.37 0.66 7.61
CA VAL A 224 7.68 -0.61 8.29
C VAL A 224 8.80 -0.42 9.33
N VAL A 225 9.88 0.27 8.96
CA VAL A 225 11.00 0.64 9.84
C VAL A 225 10.48 1.40 11.07
N THR A 226 9.63 2.42 10.85
CA THR A 226 9.07 3.23 11.93
C THR A 226 8.18 2.41 12.86
N HIS A 227 7.35 1.55 12.30
CA HIS A 227 6.37 0.78 13.06
C HIS A 227 6.98 -0.29 13.96
N PHE A 228 7.89 -1.07 13.40
CA PHE A 228 8.55 -2.15 14.14
C PHE A 228 9.80 -1.66 14.87
N ASN A 229 10.19 -0.40 14.68
CA ASN A 229 11.39 0.20 15.25
C ASN A 229 12.66 -0.62 14.94
N ILE A 230 12.83 -0.95 13.66
CA ILE A 230 13.98 -1.69 13.10
C ILE A 230 14.67 -0.82 12.05
N SER A 231 15.92 -1.10 11.71
CA SER A 231 16.61 -0.45 10.58
C SER A 231 16.19 -1.06 9.23
N GLU A 232 16.47 -0.34 8.14
CA GLU A 232 16.29 -0.87 6.79
C GLU A 232 17.22 -2.06 6.51
N GLU A 233 18.45 -2.04 7.03
CA GLU A 233 19.38 -3.18 6.96
C GLU A 233 18.77 -4.42 7.64
N GLN A 234 18.19 -4.25 8.83
CA GLN A 234 17.50 -5.32 9.55
C GLN A 234 16.29 -5.88 8.79
N LEU A 235 15.70 -5.13 7.86
CA LEU A 235 14.55 -5.59 7.08
C LEU A 235 14.92 -6.74 6.12
N PHE A 236 16.15 -6.71 5.61
CA PHE A 236 16.67 -7.66 4.62
C PHE A 236 17.76 -8.58 5.19
N SER A 237 18.21 -8.36 6.43
CA SER A 237 19.33 -9.11 7.00
C SER A 237 19.03 -10.59 7.27
N ASP A 238 20.09 -11.39 7.29
CA ASP A 238 20.07 -12.69 7.95
C ASP A 238 20.16 -12.49 9.47
N TYR A 239 18.99 -12.31 10.10
CA TYR A 239 18.88 -12.09 11.54
C TYR A 239 19.29 -13.31 12.39
N ILE A 240 19.35 -14.51 11.79
CA ILE A 240 19.83 -15.72 12.46
C ILE A 240 21.36 -15.72 12.49
N GLU A 241 21.99 -15.45 11.35
CA GLU A 241 23.45 -15.39 11.23
C GLU A 241 24.05 -14.24 12.05
N SER A 242 23.37 -13.09 12.10
CA SER A 242 23.77 -11.95 12.94
C SER A 242 23.45 -12.13 14.43
N GLY A 243 22.66 -13.13 14.80
CA GLY A 243 22.28 -13.39 16.19
C GLY A 243 21.34 -12.34 16.79
N ASP A 244 20.52 -11.67 15.96
CA ASP A 244 19.54 -10.69 16.41
C ASP A 244 18.28 -11.38 16.95
N GLU A 245 18.35 -11.77 18.23
CA GLU A 245 17.26 -12.43 18.95
C GLU A 245 15.97 -11.57 19.03
N SER A 246 16.09 -10.25 18.92
CA SER A 246 14.92 -9.37 18.97
C SER A 246 14.16 -9.40 17.65
N LEU A 247 14.90 -9.35 16.54
CA LEU A 247 14.40 -9.41 15.18
C LEU A 247 13.86 -10.80 14.84
N LYS A 248 14.53 -11.86 15.32
CA LYS A 248 14.03 -13.23 15.25
C LYS A 248 12.65 -13.39 15.89
N LYS A 249 12.45 -12.89 17.11
CA LYS A 249 11.14 -12.94 17.79
C LYS A 249 10.06 -12.14 17.06
N LEU A 250 10.44 -11.01 16.47
CA LEU A 250 9.53 -10.24 15.64
C LEU A 250 9.11 -11.04 14.40
N ALA A 251 10.07 -11.68 13.71
CA ALA A 251 9.82 -12.52 12.55
C ALA A 251 8.90 -13.72 12.90
N GLU A 252 9.18 -14.43 13.99
CA GLU A 252 8.31 -15.50 14.51
C GLU A 252 6.89 -15.00 14.79
N SER A 253 6.76 -13.81 15.41
CA SER A 253 5.46 -13.19 15.65
C SER A 253 4.73 -12.90 14.35
N ILE A 254 5.41 -12.41 13.31
CA ILE A 254 4.79 -12.16 12.00
C ILE A 254 4.29 -13.46 11.39
N VAL A 255 5.08 -14.54 11.38
CA VAL A 255 4.68 -15.84 10.82
C VAL A 255 3.45 -16.40 11.50
N LYS A 256 3.36 -16.26 12.83
CA LYS A 256 2.13 -16.62 13.57
C LYS A 256 0.89 -15.93 12.97
N GLY A 257 1.00 -14.65 12.65
CA GLY A 257 -0.06 -13.88 12.00
C GLY A 257 -0.35 -14.34 10.55
N LEU A 258 0.70 -14.64 9.77
CA LEU A 258 0.56 -15.13 8.40
C LEU A 258 -0.19 -16.47 8.35
N GLN A 259 0.18 -17.42 9.22
CA GLN A 259 -0.48 -18.72 9.32
C GLN A 259 -1.97 -18.58 9.69
N ALA A 260 -2.29 -17.75 10.69
CA ALA A 260 -3.68 -17.48 11.08
C ALA A 260 -4.49 -16.81 9.95
N SER A 261 -3.84 -15.96 9.15
CA SER A 261 -4.46 -15.28 8.00
C SER A 261 -4.84 -16.28 6.91
N VAL A 262 -3.96 -17.23 6.60
CA VAL A 262 -4.25 -18.30 5.62
C VAL A 262 -5.41 -19.17 6.08
N GLU A 263 -5.44 -19.60 7.34
CA GLU A 263 -6.53 -20.44 7.87
C GLU A 263 -7.90 -19.76 7.77
N LYS A 264 -7.96 -18.47 8.14
CA LYS A 264 -9.18 -17.69 8.04
C LYS A 264 -9.56 -17.41 6.59
N TYR A 265 -8.59 -17.10 5.72
CA TYR A 265 -8.82 -16.96 4.27
C TYR A 265 -9.44 -18.23 3.68
N LEU A 266 -8.89 -19.41 3.96
CA LEU A 266 -9.41 -20.69 3.45
C LEU A 266 -10.83 -20.99 3.94
N THR A 267 -11.19 -20.51 5.13
CA THR A 267 -12.56 -20.61 5.65
C THR A 267 -13.50 -19.70 4.86
N LEU A 268 -13.13 -18.43 4.68
CA LEU A 268 -13.93 -17.45 3.94
C LEU A 268 -14.04 -17.79 2.45
N ALA A 269 -12.98 -18.31 1.82
CA ALA A 269 -12.98 -18.71 0.42
C ALA A 269 -14.00 -19.83 0.13
N LYS A 270 -14.33 -20.67 1.11
CA LYS A 270 -15.41 -21.68 0.99
C LYS A 270 -16.81 -21.09 1.11
N GLU A 271 -16.94 -19.97 1.82
CA GLU A 271 -18.20 -19.27 2.07
C GLU A 271 -18.54 -18.28 0.95
N TYR A 272 -17.54 -17.54 0.46
CA TYR A 272 -17.67 -16.49 -0.54
C TYR A 272 -17.11 -16.94 -1.90
N LEU A 273 -17.72 -17.98 -2.48
CA LEU A 273 -17.25 -18.59 -3.75
C LEU A 273 -17.24 -17.63 -4.96
N ASP A 274 -18.07 -16.59 -4.92
CA ASP A 274 -18.19 -15.58 -5.98
C ASP A 274 -17.44 -14.28 -5.67
N ALA A 275 -16.70 -14.21 -4.55
CA ALA A 275 -15.86 -13.06 -4.24
C ALA A 275 -14.84 -12.85 -5.36
N HIS A 276 -14.69 -11.58 -5.76
CA HIS A 276 -13.58 -11.18 -6.61
C HIS A 276 -12.28 -11.17 -5.82
N GLU A 277 -12.36 -10.74 -4.58
CA GLU A 277 -11.23 -10.61 -3.69
C GLU A 277 -11.63 -10.94 -2.25
N ILE A 278 -10.75 -11.69 -1.57
CA ILE A 278 -10.80 -11.94 -0.13
C ILE A 278 -9.41 -11.64 0.39
N ARG A 279 -9.32 -10.68 1.30
CA ARG A 279 -8.10 -10.35 2.04
C ARG A 279 -8.32 -10.64 3.50
N VAL A 280 -7.36 -11.32 4.11
CA VAL A 280 -7.30 -11.52 5.56
C VAL A 280 -5.89 -11.20 6.01
N LEU A 281 -5.77 -10.40 7.07
CA LEU A 281 -4.49 -10.06 7.65
C LEU A 281 -4.60 -10.06 9.18
N HIS A 282 -3.78 -10.87 9.84
CA HIS A 282 -3.50 -10.77 11.26
C HIS A 282 -2.18 -10.05 11.43
N TYR A 283 -2.17 -8.99 12.23
CA TYR A 283 -1.02 -8.13 12.41
C TYR A 283 -1.00 -7.52 13.80
N LYS A 284 0.18 -7.06 14.21
CA LYS A 284 0.36 -6.32 15.46
C LYS A 284 0.43 -4.82 15.18
N ASP A 285 -0.31 -4.04 15.96
CA ASP A 285 -0.34 -2.58 15.86
C ASP A 285 -0.53 -1.93 17.23
N THR A 286 -0.17 -0.65 17.35
CA THR A 286 -0.40 0.15 18.54
C THR A 286 -1.92 0.36 18.73
N PRO A 287 -2.48 0.09 19.92
CA PRO A 287 -3.89 0.33 20.17
C PRO A 287 -4.29 1.79 19.89
N PRO A 288 -5.35 2.06 19.10
CA PRO A 288 -5.79 3.43 18.81
C PRO A 288 -6.13 4.25 20.06
N ALA A 289 -6.57 3.59 21.13
CA ALA A 289 -6.83 4.23 22.42
C ALA A 289 -5.55 4.68 23.16
N GLN A 290 -4.38 4.17 22.75
CA GLN A 290 -3.08 4.42 23.36
C GLN A 290 -2.02 4.68 22.29
N PRO A 291 -2.15 5.76 21.48
CA PRO A 291 -1.32 5.99 20.29
C PRO A 291 0.17 6.26 20.61
N GLN A 292 0.52 6.44 21.88
CA GLN A 292 1.89 6.62 22.35
C GLN A 292 2.50 5.34 22.94
N SER A 293 1.76 4.23 22.96
CA SER A 293 2.25 2.97 23.49
C SER A 293 3.18 2.28 22.50
N GLU A 294 4.29 1.76 23.01
CA GLU A 294 5.19 0.85 22.29
C GLU A 294 4.67 -0.61 22.34
N GLU A 295 3.60 -0.87 23.10
CA GLU A 295 2.97 -2.19 23.15
C GLU A 295 2.15 -2.41 21.87
N LEU A 296 2.60 -3.36 21.06
CA LEU A 296 1.87 -3.80 19.89
C LEU A 296 0.94 -4.97 20.22
N VAL A 297 -0.28 -4.89 19.70
CA VAL A 297 -1.32 -5.85 20.01
C VAL A 297 -1.97 -6.42 18.75
N TRP A 298 -2.52 -7.62 18.85
CA TRP A 298 -3.07 -8.34 17.71
C TRP A 298 -4.41 -7.80 17.17
N TYR A 299 -4.44 -7.55 15.88
CA TYR A 299 -5.63 -7.26 15.10
C TYR A 299 -5.81 -8.29 14.00
N ARG A 300 -7.05 -8.49 13.57
CA ARG A 300 -7.38 -9.15 12.31
C ARG A 300 -8.23 -8.20 11.46
N SER A 301 -7.77 -7.92 10.26
CA SER A 301 -8.54 -7.21 9.23
C SER A 301 -9.04 -8.20 8.17
N ILE A 302 -10.28 -8.04 7.74
CA ILE A 302 -10.92 -8.79 6.66
C ILE A 302 -11.51 -7.78 5.67
N HIS A 303 -11.19 -7.95 4.39
CA HIS A 303 -11.85 -7.25 3.29
C HIS A 303 -12.33 -8.26 2.26
N ILE A 304 -13.60 -8.19 1.87
CA ILE A 304 -14.19 -9.03 0.82
C ILE A 304 -14.92 -8.13 -0.16
N SER A 305 -14.66 -8.29 -1.46
CA SER A 305 -15.38 -7.56 -2.50
C SER A 305 -15.92 -8.49 -3.60
N ASN A 306 -17.02 -8.07 -4.23
CA ASN A 306 -17.60 -8.80 -5.37
C ASN A 306 -16.94 -8.39 -6.70
N LYS A 307 -17.35 -9.02 -7.81
CA LYS A 307 -16.83 -8.75 -9.17
C LYS A 307 -17.05 -7.31 -9.68
N ASN A 308 -17.91 -6.55 -9.02
CA ASN A 308 -18.11 -5.13 -9.30
C ASN A 308 -17.30 -4.24 -8.36
N HIS A 309 -16.32 -4.82 -7.63
CA HIS A 309 -15.52 -4.15 -6.60
C HIS A 309 -16.34 -3.56 -5.45
N GLN A 310 -17.58 -4.01 -5.26
CA GLN A 310 -18.39 -3.59 -4.11
C GLN A 310 -17.96 -4.39 -2.88
N THR A 311 -17.65 -3.67 -1.81
CA THR A 311 -17.35 -4.24 -0.50
C THR A 311 -18.54 -5.03 0.05
N ILE A 312 -18.30 -6.28 0.40
CA ILE A 312 -19.25 -7.19 1.07
C ILE A 312 -18.96 -7.20 2.58
N VAL A 313 -17.67 -7.31 2.94
CA VAL A 313 -17.18 -7.33 4.33
C VAL A 313 -15.98 -6.40 4.41
N ASP A 314 -15.96 -5.55 5.43
CA ASP A 314 -14.83 -4.71 5.79
C ASP A 314 -14.80 -4.58 7.32
N GLU A 315 -14.05 -5.49 7.95
CA GLU A 315 -14.04 -5.70 9.39
C GLU A 315 -12.60 -5.63 9.90
N THR A 316 -12.40 -4.95 11.04
CA THR A 316 -11.18 -5.08 11.83
C THR A 316 -11.54 -5.41 13.28
N VAL A 317 -10.94 -6.45 13.82
CA VAL A 317 -11.19 -6.92 15.19
C VAL A 317 -9.91 -6.96 15.99
N ARG A 318 -10.04 -6.74 17.30
CA ARG A 318 -8.99 -7.01 18.28
C ARG A 318 -9.00 -8.51 18.61
N MET A 319 -7.86 -9.17 18.48
CA MET A 319 -7.69 -10.60 18.74
C MET A 319 -6.98 -10.85 20.07
N ASP A 320 -7.16 -12.04 20.66
CA ASP A 320 -6.33 -12.46 21.78
C ASP A 320 -4.90 -12.79 21.34
N GLU A 321 -4.01 -13.08 22.30
CA GLU A 321 -2.60 -13.38 21.97
C GLU A 321 -2.42 -14.68 21.19
N ASN A 322 -3.38 -15.63 21.26
CA ASN A 322 -3.32 -16.88 20.53
C ASN A 322 -3.91 -16.80 19.11
N LEU A 323 -4.57 -15.70 18.76
CA LEU A 323 -5.29 -15.51 17.49
C LEU A 323 -6.50 -16.45 17.33
N GLU A 324 -7.04 -16.96 18.43
CA GLU A 324 -8.16 -17.89 18.44
C GLU A 324 -9.49 -17.17 18.73
N GLU A 325 -9.45 -16.12 19.55
CA GLU A 325 -10.64 -15.42 20.02
C GLU A 325 -10.65 -13.95 19.58
N VAL A 326 -11.85 -13.48 19.21
CA VAL A 326 -12.12 -12.06 19.00
C VAL A 326 -12.44 -11.43 20.36
N LEU A 327 -11.59 -10.51 20.80
CA LEU A 327 -11.81 -9.76 22.05
C LEU A 327 -12.92 -8.71 21.87
N PHE A 328 -12.90 -7.99 20.75
CA PHE A 328 -13.99 -7.10 20.32
C PHE A 328 -13.81 -6.71 18.85
N VAL A 329 -14.91 -6.32 18.21
CA VAL A 329 -14.87 -5.69 16.88
C VAL A 329 -14.43 -4.24 17.05
N HIS A 330 -13.30 -3.85 16.46
CA HIS A 330 -12.78 -2.49 16.51
C HIS A 330 -13.47 -1.61 15.47
N TYR A 331 -13.69 -2.18 14.28
CA TYR A 331 -14.30 -1.51 13.15
C TYR A 331 -15.10 -2.52 12.31
N ASP A 332 -16.29 -2.13 11.85
CA ASP A 332 -17.09 -2.90 10.89
C ASP A 332 -17.84 -1.93 9.99
N ARG A 333 -17.64 -2.04 8.67
CA ARG A 333 -18.30 -1.22 7.66
C ARG A 333 -19.30 -2.03 6.84
N LYS A 334 -20.49 -1.48 6.72
CA LYS A 334 -21.58 -2.00 5.88
C LYS A 334 -21.97 -0.98 4.84
N ILE A 335 -21.94 -1.38 3.57
CA ILE A 335 -22.40 -0.57 2.45
C ILE A 335 -23.61 -1.25 1.85
N THR A 336 -24.70 -0.50 1.72
CA THR A 336 -25.88 -0.93 0.96
C THR A 336 -26.12 0.06 -0.16
N THR A 337 -26.42 -0.44 -1.35
CA THR A 337 -26.64 0.40 -2.54
C THR A 337 -27.97 0.03 -3.18
N GLN A 338 -28.67 1.02 -3.73
CA GLN A 338 -29.90 0.81 -4.50
C GLN A 338 -30.02 1.87 -5.61
N PRO A 339 -30.72 1.56 -6.71
CA PRO A 339 -31.09 2.58 -7.69
C PRO A 339 -31.92 3.69 -7.06
N TRP A 340 -31.70 4.92 -7.50
CA TRP A 340 -32.49 6.09 -7.10
C TRP A 340 -33.05 6.78 -8.34
N GLY A 341 -34.27 6.43 -8.73
CA GLY A 341 -34.81 6.87 -10.03
C GLY A 341 -34.01 6.32 -11.21
N ASP A 342 -34.09 7.00 -12.35
CA ASP A 342 -33.47 6.55 -13.59
C ASP A 342 -32.02 7.04 -13.70
N GLY A 343 -31.05 6.14 -13.52
CA GLY A 343 -29.63 6.42 -13.76
C GLY A 343 -28.88 7.08 -12.59
N HIS A 344 -29.46 7.09 -11.39
CA HIS A 344 -28.79 7.59 -10.18
C HIS A 344 -28.74 6.50 -9.10
N GLN A 345 -27.89 6.70 -8.09
CA GLN A 345 -27.63 5.70 -7.07
C GLN A 345 -27.77 6.32 -5.68
N TYR A 346 -28.46 5.60 -4.80
CA TYR A 346 -28.43 5.85 -3.38
C TYR A 346 -27.56 4.79 -2.71
N SER A 347 -26.71 5.23 -1.79
CA SER A 347 -25.86 4.37 -0.97
C SER A 347 -26.02 4.73 0.50
N ARG A 348 -26.04 3.74 1.37
CA ARG A 348 -25.98 3.92 2.81
C ARG A 348 -24.74 3.23 3.34
N HIS A 349 -23.88 4.01 3.97
CA HIS A 349 -22.66 3.54 4.62
C HIS A 349 -22.89 3.55 6.13
N VAL A 350 -22.52 2.47 6.80
CA VAL A 350 -22.58 2.38 8.25
C VAL A 350 -21.28 1.81 8.77
N ASP A 351 -20.58 2.60 9.57
CA ASP A 351 -19.32 2.20 10.20
C ASP A 351 -19.54 2.10 11.72
N MET A 352 -19.37 0.91 12.28
CA MET A 352 -19.28 0.71 13.72
C MET A 352 -17.82 0.91 14.13
N VAL A 353 -17.56 1.74 15.14
CA VAL A 353 -16.21 1.96 15.67
C VAL A 353 -16.19 1.81 17.18
N LYS A 354 -15.18 1.10 17.69
CA LYS A 354 -14.96 0.84 19.11
C LYS A 354 -13.47 0.79 19.43
N ASN A 355 -13.01 1.56 20.40
CA ASN A 355 -11.56 1.69 20.67
C ASN A 355 -11.01 0.74 21.72
N THR A 356 -11.80 0.32 22.71
CA THR A 356 -11.40 -0.62 23.77
C THR A 356 -12.52 -1.61 24.05
N SER A 357 -12.28 -2.70 24.78
CA SER A 357 -13.32 -3.68 25.16
C SER A 357 -14.47 -3.09 25.97
N GLU A 358 -14.18 -2.08 26.79
CA GLU A 358 -15.13 -1.42 27.71
C GLU A 358 -16.01 -0.40 26.98
N ASP A 359 -15.50 0.16 25.89
CA ASP A 359 -16.23 1.11 25.06
C ASP A 359 -17.47 0.45 24.44
N LEU A 360 -18.60 1.15 24.51
CA LEU A 360 -19.81 0.75 23.78
C LEU A 360 -19.63 1.02 22.29
N GLY A 361 -18.80 1.99 21.92
CA GLY A 361 -18.58 2.43 20.56
C GLY A 361 -19.74 3.27 20.04
N TYR A 362 -19.65 3.65 18.78
CA TYR A 362 -20.68 4.42 18.07
C TYR A 362 -20.83 3.89 16.65
N CYS A 363 -21.94 4.27 16.03
CA CYS A 363 -22.25 4.00 14.63
C CYS A 363 -22.20 5.31 13.84
N HIS A 364 -21.30 5.41 12.89
CA HIS A 364 -21.29 6.48 11.89
C HIS A 364 -22.17 6.07 10.73
N HIS A 365 -23.20 6.85 10.44
CA HIS A 365 -24.11 6.63 9.33
C HIS A 365 -23.94 7.74 8.30
N SER A 366 -23.87 7.34 7.03
CA SER A 366 -23.93 8.26 5.91
C SER A 366 -25.01 7.79 4.93
N GLU A 367 -25.85 8.72 4.49
CA GLU A 367 -26.66 8.54 3.29
C GLU A 367 -26.05 9.33 2.15
N ILE A 368 -25.88 8.69 0.99
CA ILE A 368 -25.18 9.26 -0.15
C ILE A 368 -26.09 9.13 -1.36
N LEU A 369 -26.28 10.24 -2.07
CA LEU A 369 -26.98 10.28 -3.34
C LEU A 369 -26.01 10.72 -4.43
N ASP A 370 -25.74 9.83 -5.38
CA ASP A 370 -24.93 10.07 -6.56
C ASP A 370 -25.80 10.26 -7.80
N ILE A 371 -25.75 11.47 -8.35
CA ILE A 371 -26.50 11.91 -9.52
C ILE A 371 -25.54 12.07 -10.69
N HIS A 372 -25.86 11.41 -11.79
CA HIS A 372 -25.06 11.43 -13.01
C HIS A 372 -25.85 12.16 -14.10
N ILE A 373 -25.30 13.28 -14.60
CA ILE A 373 -25.88 14.06 -15.70
C ILE A 373 -24.79 14.30 -16.74
N GLY A 374 -24.87 13.56 -17.85
CA GLY A 374 -23.76 13.50 -18.80
C GLY A 374 -22.50 12.95 -18.12
N ASP A 375 -21.40 13.68 -18.22
CA ASP A 375 -20.10 13.32 -17.64
C ASP A 375 -19.85 13.99 -16.26
N ILE A 376 -20.89 14.59 -15.66
CA ILE A 376 -20.80 15.24 -14.34
C ILE A 376 -21.47 14.36 -13.30
N THR A 377 -20.76 14.09 -12.21
CA THR A 377 -21.31 13.46 -11.00
C THR A 377 -21.51 14.52 -9.93
N TYR A 378 -22.74 14.61 -9.43
CA TYR A 378 -23.12 15.41 -8.28
C TYR A 378 -23.42 14.48 -7.11
N ARG A 379 -22.82 14.73 -5.95
CA ARG A 379 -22.98 13.92 -4.76
C ARG A 379 -23.47 14.75 -3.59
N LEU A 380 -24.53 14.29 -2.95
CA LEU A 380 -24.96 14.79 -1.64
C LEU A 380 -24.79 13.68 -0.61
N ASP A 381 -24.11 14.00 0.49
CA ASP A 381 -23.90 13.13 1.64
C ASP A 381 -24.51 13.80 2.88
N ASN A 382 -25.35 13.10 3.64
CA ASN A 382 -25.68 13.51 5.01
C ASN A 382 -25.08 12.52 6.00
N TYR A 383 -24.41 13.05 7.01
CA TYR A 383 -23.61 12.28 7.97
C TYR A 383 -24.14 12.44 9.39
N LYS A 384 -24.27 11.33 10.13
CA LYS A 384 -24.70 11.31 11.53
C LYS A 384 -24.07 10.17 12.32
N SER A 385 -23.53 10.51 13.50
CA SER A 385 -23.03 9.55 14.47
C SER A 385 -24.06 9.27 15.55
N VAL A 386 -24.19 8.02 15.98
CA VAL A 386 -25.09 7.58 17.05
C VAL A 386 -24.32 6.70 18.01
N ASP A 387 -24.28 7.08 19.30
CA ASP A 387 -23.67 6.25 20.34
C ASP A 387 -24.45 4.96 20.54
N ARG A 388 -23.73 3.86 20.77
CA ARG A 388 -24.35 2.56 21.09
C ARG A 388 -24.75 2.53 22.56
N ALA A 389 -25.92 1.97 22.84
CA ALA A 389 -26.49 1.78 24.17
C ALA A 389 -26.03 0.47 24.84
N SER A 390 -25.52 -0.51 24.08
CA SER A 390 -24.99 -1.76 24.62
C SER A 390 -23.95 -2.41 23.71
N HIS A 391 -23.15 -3.35 24.27
CA HIS A 391 -22.17 -4.14 23.53
C HIS A 391 -22.78 -5.02 22.43
N ASP A 392 -24.05 -5.42 22.57
CA ASP A 392 -24.76 -6.29 21.62
C ASP A 392 -25.52 -5.51 20.54
N GLU A 393 -25.67 -4.19 20.69
CA GLU A 393 -26.42 -3.38 19.74
C GLU A 393 -25.73 -3.32 18.38
N MET A 394 -26.42 -3.75 17.33
CA MET A 394 -25.90 -3.66 15.96
C MET A 394 -26.15 -2.28 15.37
N CYS A 395 -25.26 -1.84 14.49
CA CYS A 395 -25.45 -0.60 13.72
C CYS A 395 -26.38 -0.80 12.50
N ASP A 396 -27.53 -1.46 12.67
CA ASP A 396 -28.49 -1.73 11.58
C ASP A 396 -29.76 -0.87 11.67
N GLY A 397 -29.97 -0.19 12.79
CA GLY A 397 -31.11 0.68 13.05
C GLY A 397 -31.30 1.74 11.97
N LYS A 398 -32.55 2.06 11.63
CA LYS A 398 -32.86 3.19 10.73
C LYS A 398 -32.51 4.49 11.44
N VAL A 399 -31.77 5.36 10.76
CA VAL A 399 -31.37 6.68 11.27
C VAL A 399 -32.12 7.76 10.50
N ASP A 400 -32.66 8.71 11.25
CA ASP A 400 -33.18 9.95 10.71
C ASP A 400 -32.03 10.95 10.55
N PHE A 401 -31.82 11.44 9.33
CA PHE A 401 -30.81 12.43 8.96
C PHE A 401 -31.31 13.88 9.00
N SER A 402 -32.56 14.13 9.43
CA SER A 402 -33.12 15.49 9.49
C SER A 402 -32.29 16.44 10.37
N ASP A 403 -31.73 15.91 11.46
CA ASP A 403 -30.84 16.59 12.39
C ASP A 403 -29.35 16.26 12.17
N ALA A 404 -28.99 15.65 11.03
CA ALA A 404 -27.61 15.35 10.69
C ALA A 404 -26.73 16.61 10.82
N PRO A 405 -25.66 16.58 11.63
CA PRO A 405 -24.86 17.77 11.93
C PRO A 405 -24.12 18.31 10.69
N TYR A 406 -23.82 17.43 9.73
CA TYR A 406 -23.08 17.79 8.54
C TYR A 406 -23.77 17.30 7.27
N ARG A 407 -23.57 18.06 6.19
CA ARG A 407 -23.89 17.67 4.82
C ARG A 407 -22.67 17.92 3.94
N GLY A 408 -22.24 16.90 3.22
CA GLY A 408 -21.27 17.00 2.13
C GLY A 408 -21.97 17.24 0.80
N LEU A 409 -21.42 18.14 -0.01
CA LEU A 409 -21.83 18.39 -1.38
C LEU A 409 -20.58 18.31 -2.25
N SER A 410 -20.55 17.43 -3.23
CA SER A 410 -19.43 17.38 -4.16
C SER A 410 -19.85 17.29 -5.62
N VAL A 411 -18.98 17.82 -6.48
CA VAL A 411 -19.12 17.77 -7.93
C VAL A 411 -17.81 17.29 -8.50
N SER A 412 -17.86 16.27 -9.36
CA SER A 412 -16.71 15.82 -10.15
C SER A 412 -17.05 15.74 -11.63
N TYR A 413 -16.12 16.16 -12.48
CA TYR A 413 -16.26 16.09 -13.93
C TYR A 413 -14.90 16.18 -14.62
N ASP A 414 -14.86 15.71 -15.87
CA ASP A 414 -13.67 15.77 -16.71
C ASP A 414 -13.87 16.75 -17.87
N LYS A 415 -12.79 17.46 -18.23
CA LYS A 415 -12.72 18.28 -19.45
C LYS A 415 -11.43 17.99 -20.20
N GLY A 416 -11.51 17.08 -21.17
CA GLY A 416 -10.31 16.54 -21.82
C GLY A 416 -9.53 15.69 -20.82
N ASN A 417 -8.24 15.99 -20.65
CA ASN A 417 -7.36 15.28 -19.69
C ASN A 417 -7.27 16.01 -18.33
N VAL A 418 -8.25 16.84 -18.00
CA VAL A 418 -8.26 17.61 -16.75
C VAL A 418 -9.48 17.22 -15.94
N HIS A 419 -9.24 16.67 -14.76
CA HIS A 419 -10.26 16.29 -13.80
C HIS A 419 -10.50 17.43 -12.80
N TYR A 420 -11.76 17.73 -12.55
CA TYR A 420 -12.20 18.76 -11.63
C TYR A 420 -13.00 18.11 -10.49
N TYR A 421 -12.70 18.54 -9.28
CA TYR A 421 -13.41 18.13 -8.08
C TYR A 421 -13.67 19.34 -7.19
N THR A 422 -14.88 19.44 -6.65
CA THR A 422 -15.21 20.38 -5.57
C THR A 422 -15.92 19.63 -4.47
N SER A 423 -15.54 19.90 -3.23
CA SER A 423 -16.19 19.41 -2.02
C SER A 423 -16.56 20.61 -1.16
N ILE A 424 -17.81 20.66 -0.71
CA ILE A 424 -18.34 21.69 0.17
C ILE A 424 -18.96 20.98 1.36
N THR A 425 -18.50 21.31 2.56
CA THR A 425 -19.06 20.81 3.81
C THR A 425 -19.94 21.89 4.40
N GLN A 426 -21.17 21.54 4.72
CA GLN A 426 -22.10 22.38 5.48
C GLN A 426 -22.27 21.77 6.87
N ASP A 427 -22.23 22.62 7.88
CA ASP A 427 -22.57 22.32 9.27
C ASP A 427 -23.99 22.82 9.61
N LYS A 428 -24.37 22.76 10.89
CA LYS A 428 -25.69 23.21 11.34
C LYS A 428 -26.00 24.68 11.02
N GLU A 429 -25.00 25.55 10.94
CA GLU A 429 -25.20 26.99 10.69
C GLU A 429 -25.27 27.32 9.21
N SER A 430 -24.62 26.51 8.37
CA SER A 430 -24.57 26.69 6.91
C SER A 430 -25.57 25.80 6.15
N LYS A 431 -26.14 24.75 6.77
CA LYS A 431 -27.14 23.86 6.16
C LYS A 431 -28.56 24.46 6.17
N ASN A 432 -28.74 25.65 5.60
CA ASN A 432 -30.02 26.38 5.62
C ASN A 432 -30.94 26.04 4.43
N ASP A 433 -30.36 25.54 3.33
CA ASP A 433 -31.09 25.16 2.12
C ASP A 433 -31.30 23.64 2.04
N LEU A 434 -32.09 23.20 1.06
CA LEU A 434 -32.31 21.78 0.77
C LEU A 434 -32.82 21.01 2.00
N ALA A 435 -33.75 21.59 2.77
CA ALA A 435 -34.26 20.99 4.00
C ALA A 435 -34.87 19.59 3.79
N ASP A 436 -35.51 19.36 2.64
CA ASP A 436 -36.12 18.07 2.29
C ASP A 436 -35.10 17.02 1.78
N TRP A 437 -33.85 17.42 1.54
CA TRP A 437 -32.77 16.56 1.03
C TRP A 437 -32.03 15.84 2.17
N VAL A 438 -32.83 15.08 2.90
CA VAL A 438 -32.45 14.18 3.99
C VAL A 438 -33.34 12.94 3.91
N ASN A 439 -32.92 11.79 4.42
CA ASN A 439 -33.66 10.53 4.34
C ASN A 439 -34.06 10.20 2.90
N LEU A 440 -33.07 10.10 2.02
CA LEU A 440 -33.19 10.15 0.57
C LEU A 440 -33.67 8.82 -0.03
N ALA A 441 -33.45 7.69 0.65
CA ALA A 441 -33.67 6.34 0.13
C ALA A 441 -35.01 6.17 -0.63
N ASP A 442 -36.10 6.69 -0.07
CA ASP A 442 -37.47 6.52 -0.57
C ASP A 442 -38.02 7.76 -1.31
N LYS A 443 -37.15 8.71 -1.68
CA LYS A 443 -37.54 10.00 -2.27
C LYS A 443 -37.35 10.20 -3.79
N PRO A 444 -37.05 9.20 -4.66
CA PRO A 444 -36.80 9.46 -6.08
C PRO A 444 -38.01 10.04 -6.84
N ASN A 445 -39.24 9.82 -6.34
CA ASN A 445 -40.46 10.38 -6.93
C ASN A 445 -40.98 11.63 -6.19
N LEU A 446 -40.29 12.04 -5.12
CA LEU A 446 -40.71 13.16 -4.26
C LEU A 446 -39.80 14.37 -4.41
N LEU A 447 -38.52 14.15 -4.69
CA LEU A 447 -37.53 15.21 -4.90
C LEU A 447 -37.25 15.38 -6.39
N ASP A 448 -37.33 16.63 -6.84
CA ASP A 448 -36.93 16.99 -8.19
C ASP A 448 -35.41 17.20 -8.24
N ILE A 449 -34.74 16.34 -9.00
CA ILE A 449 -33.30 16.39 -9.19
C ILE A 449 -32.81 17.74 -9.72
N LEU A 450 -33.65 18.45 -10.49
CA LEU A 450 -33.32 19.76 -11.03
C LEU A 450 -33.10 20.78 -9.91
N VAL A 451 -33.74 20.64 -8.75
CA VAL A 451 -33.51 21.51 -7.59
C VAL A 451 -32.08 21.33 -7.06
N LEU A 452 -31.64 20.09 -6.87
CA LEU A 452 -30.29 19.81 -6.38
C LEU A 452 -29.23 20.17 -7.43
N THR A 453 -29.45 19.81 -8.70
CA THR A 453 -28.53 20.20 -9.79
C THR A 453 -28.45 21.72 -9.92
N TYR A 454 -29.56 22.44 -9.84
CA TYR A 454 -29.55 23.90 -9.83
C TYR A 454 -28.78 24.46 -8.64
N TYR A 455 -28.94 23.87 -7.44
CA TYR A 455 -28.17 24.25 -6.26
C TYR A 455 -26.65 24.11 -6.49
N PHE A 456 -26.22 23.00 -7.10
CA PHE A 456 -24.82 22.82 -7.50
C PHE A 456 -24.35 23.83 -8.55
N VAL A 457 -25.17 24.14 -9.56
CA VAL A 457 -24.82 25.17 -10.54
C VAL A 457 -24.65 26.54 -9.87
N GLN A 458 -25.50 26.85 -8.89
CA GLN A 458 -25.42 28.09 -8.11
C GLN A 458 -24.34 28.07 -7.02
N SER A 459 -23.68 26.94 -6.76
CA SER A 459 -22.65 26.86 -5.72
C SER A 459 -21.33 27.51 -6.10
N GLY A 460 -21.13 27.78 -7.39
CA GLY A 460 -19.84 28.19 -7.92
C GLY A 460 -18.82 27.06 -7.89
N HIS A 461 -19.23 25.79 -8.09
CA HIS A 461 -18.34 24.62 -8.05
C HIS A 461 -17.22 24.61 -9.11
N GLU A 462 -17.30 25.42 -10.15
CA GLU A 462 -16.19 25.56 -11.12
C GLU A 462 -14.94 26.08 -10.40
N PHE A 463 -13.75 25.56 -10.76
CA PHE A 463 -12.52 25.82 -10.00
C PHE A 463 -12.20 27.31 -9.81
N ASP A 464 -12.36 28.10 -10.86
CA ASP A 464 -12.02 29.52 -10.88
C ASP A 464 -13.13 30.44 -10.32
N LYS A 465 -14.27 29.87 -9.91
CA LYS A 465 -15.36 30.63 -9.30
C LYS A 465 -15.21 30.66 -7.79
N ASP A 466 -15.80 31.66 -7.15
CA ASP A 466 -15.94 31.65 -5.70
C ASP A 466 -17.16 30.82 -5.30
N ILE A 467 -17.08 30.19 -4.12
CA ILE A 467 -18.23 29.49 -3.56
C ILE A 467 -19.27 30.51 -3.11
N THR A 468 -20.49 30.35 -3.61
CA THR A 468 -21.59 31.32 -3.42
C THR A 468 -22.72 30.80 -2.53
N ILE A 469 -22.72 29.51 -2.21
CA ILE A 469 -23.64 28.92 -1.23
C ILE A 469 -23.03 28.95 0.17
N PRO A 470 -23.83 28.86 1.25
CA PRO A 470 -23.29 28.74 2.60
C PRO A 470 -22.42 27.48 2.76
N PHE A 471 -21.34 27.60 3.52
CA PHE A 471 -20.41 26.51 3.81
C PHE A 471 -19.81 26.66 5.21
N TYR A 472 -19.39 25.55 5.79
CA TYR A 472 -18.46 25.48 6.90
C TYR A 472 -17.01 25.45 6.40
N SER A 473 -16.76 24.59 5.41
CA SER A 473 -15.49 24.52 4.69
C SER A 473 -15.71 24.06 3.25
N TRP A 474 -14.73 24.30 2.39
CA TRP A 474 -14.72 23.74 1.05
C TRP A 474 -13.30 23.51 0.55
N GLU A 475 -13.18 22.59 -0.39
CA GLU A 475 -11.97 22.30 -1.15
C GLU A 475 -12.34 22.25 -2.63
N LYS A 476 -11.50 22.85 -3.47
CA LYS A 476 -11.52 22.61 -4.92
C LYS A 476 -10.20 22.01 -5.34
N ARG A 477 -10.27 21.09 -6.29
CA ARG A 477 -9.12 20.38 -6.83
C ARG A 477 -9.22 20.30 -8.34
N ILE A 478 -8.14 20.65 -9.01
CA ILE A 478 -7.89 20.28 -10.40
C ILE A 478 -6.77 19.25 -10.41
N THR A 479 -6.93 18.19 -11.20
CA THR A 479 -5.85 17.28 -11.60
C THR A 479 -5.68 17.39 -13.11
N ASP A 480 -4.58 17.98 -13.54
CA ASP A 480 -4.25 18.20 -14.96
C ASP A 480 -3.25 17.15 -15.44
N ASP A 481 -3.69 16.30 -16.36
CA ASP A 481 -2.90 15.26 -17.04
C ASP A 481 -2.65 15.60 -18.52
N SER A 482 -2.78 16.88 -18.91
CA SER A 482 -2.58 17.32 -20.30
C SER A 482 -1.10 17.59 -20.65
N GLY A 483 -0.26 17.84 -19.65
CA GLY A 483 1.18 18.05 -19.80
C GLY A 483 2.01 16.77 -19.66
N ASP A 484 3.33 16.92 -19.67
CA ASP A 484 4.27 15.80 -19.47
C ASP A 484 4.12 15.16 -18.08
N ASN A 485 3.69 15.96 -17.10
CA ASN A 485 3.60 15.63 -15.69
C ASN A 485 2.21 15.96 -15.15
N ARG A 486 1.66 15.06 -14.31
CA ARG A 486 0.41 15.31 -13.59
C ARG A 486 0.61 16.49 -12.64
N VAL A 487 -0.31 17.45 -12.65
CA VAL A 487 -0.32 18.56 -11.69
C VAL A 487 -1.65 18.58 -10.97
N THR A 488 -1.62 18.43 -9.65
CA THR A 488 -2.81 18.56 -8.81
C THR A 488 -2.76 19.88 -8.05
N THR A 489 -3.71 20.77 -8.29
CA THR A 489 -3.83 22.04 -7.58
C THR A 489 -5.08 22.04 -6.72
N TYR A 490 -4.90 22.34 -5.43
CA TYR A 490 -5.92 22.47 -4.41
C TYR A 490 -6.10 23.94 -4.02
N LYS A 491 -7.35 24.30 -3.76
CA LYS A 491 -7.77 25.59 -3.21
C LYS A 491 -8.68 25.31 -2.01
N TYR A 492 -8.40 25.92 -0.87
CA TYR A 492 -9.14 25.69 0.37
C TYR A 492 -9.92 26.94 0.81
N SER A 493 -10.95 26.73 1.63
CA SER A 493 -11.80 27.81 2.15
C SER A 493 -11.12 28.82 3.06
N ASP A 494 -9.97 28.47 3.64
CA ASP A 494 -9.15 29.40 4.43
C ASP A 494 -8.26 30.32 3.58
N GLY A 495 -8.39 30.23 2.24
CA GLY A 495 -7.63 31.01 1.27
C GLY A 495 -6.27 30.40 0.92
N THR A 496 -5.89 29.28 1.54
CA THR A 496 -4.64 28.59 1.21
C THR A 496 -4.79 27.74 -0.04
N TRP A 497 -3.66 27.54 -0.70
CA TRP A 497 -3.54 26.74 -1.90
C TRP A 497 -2.38 25.76 -1.74
N LYS A 498 -2.52 24.60 -2.38
CA LYS A 498 -1.47 23.59 -2.47
C LYS A 498 -1.37 23.12 -3.91
N ARG A 499 -0.16 22.90 -4.42
CA ARG A 499 0.07 22.34 -5.75
C ARG A 499 1.11 21.25 -5.67
N ASP A 500 0.68 20.05 -6.05
CA ASP A 500 1.53 18.88 -6.17
C ASP A 500 1.86 18.69 -7.66
N THR A 501 3.13 18.85 -8.01
CA THR A 501 3.63 18.56 -9.37
C THR A 501 4.33 17.22 -9.35
N TYR A 502 3.68 16.21 -9.93
CA TYR A 502 4.20 14.86 -9.98
C TYR A 502 5.27 14.77 -11.04
N ARG A 503 6.41 14.20 -10.70
CA ARG A 503 7.44 13.86 -11.66
C ARG A 503 7.10 12.52 -12.31
N ASP A 504 7.86 12.17 -13.33
CA ASP A 504 7.72 10.86 -13.95
C ASP A 504 7.95 9.74 -12.95
N ASP A 505 8.82 9.96 -11.97
CA ASP A 505 9.03 9.01 -10.90
C ASP A 505 7.88 8.88 -9.92
N GLY A 506 6.77 9.62 -10.01
CA GLY A 506 5.70 9.53 -9.02
C GLY A 506 5.93 10.33 -7.75
N THR A 507 7.13 10.88 -7.54
CA THR A 507 7.34 11.85 -6.47
C THR A 507 6.59 13.09 -6.88
N TYR A 508 6.24 13.91 -5.91
CA TYR A 508 5.74 15.23 -6.20
C TYR A 508 6.51 16.28 -5.42
N ILE A 509 6.60 17.47 -6.00
CA ILE A 509 6.98 18.66 -5.24
C ILE A 509 5.70 19.37 -4.85
N THR A 510 5.53 19.61 -3.57
CA THR A 510 4.44 20.44 -3.05
C THR A 510 4.89 21.88 -2.96
N HIS A 511 4.10 22.75 -3.59
CA HIS A 511 4.18 24.19 -3.39
C HIS A 511 2.91 24.68 -2.71
N CYS A 512 3.05 25.71 -1.89
CA CYS A 512 1.95 26.38 -1.22
C CYS A 512 1.83 27.82 -1.74
N SER A 513 0.61 28.35 -1.65
CA SER A 513 0.32 29.73 -2.02
C SER A 513 -0.82 30.26 -1.16
N ILE A 514 -0.88 31.59 -1.00
CA ILE A 514 -1.97 32.31 -0.34
C ILE A 514 -2.82 33.13 -1.33
N ASP A 515 -2.42 33.17 -2.59
CA ASP A 515 -3.06 33.96 -3.66
C ASP A 515 -3.36 33.13 -4.91
N GLY A 516 -2.80 31.93 -5.04
CA GLY A 516 -2.89 31.06 -6.23
C GLY A 516 -1.98 31.50 -7.38
N GLU A 517 -1.24 32.60 -7.23
CA GLU A 517 -0.39 33.21 -8.26
C GLU A 517 1.10 33.03 -7.92
N THR A 518 1.47 33.33 -6.68
CA THR A 518 2.83 33.22 -6.14
C THR A 518 2.96 31.89 -5.40
N TRP A 519 3.85 31.02 -5.86
CA TRP A 519 4.04 29.68 -5.34
C TRP A 519 5.42 29.54 -4.69
N GLU A 520 5.44 29.04 -3.46
CA GLU A 520 6.66 28.80 -2.69
C GLU A 520 6.66 27.36 -2.16
N ALA A 521 7.81 26.87 -1.70
CA ALA A 521 7.85 25.58 -0.99
C ALA A 521 7.00 25.68 0.28
N CYS A 522 6.15 24.68 0.54
CA CYS A 522 5.36 24.66 1.77
C CYS A 522 6.27 24.64 3.00
N VAL A 523 5.98 25.49 3.98
CA VAL A 523 6.67 25.49 5.27
C VAL A 523 6.03 24.42 6.15
N ASN A 524 6.82 23.45 6.60
CA ASN A 524 6.38 22.37 7.51
C ASN A 524 5.87 22.90 8.86
#